data_AF-A0A160PKE1-F1
#
_entry.id   AF-A0A160PKE1-F1
#
_cell.length_a   1.000
_cell.length_b   1.000
_cell.length_c   1.000
_cell.angle_alpha   90.00
_cell.angle_beta   90.00
_cell.angle_gamma   90.00
#
_symmetry.space_group_name_H-M   'P 1'
#
loop_
_entity.id
_entity.type
_entity.pdbx_description
1 polymer ?
#
loop_
_entity_poly.entity_id
_entity_poly.type
_entity_poly.pdbx_seq_one_letter_code
_entity_poly.pdbx_strand_id
1 'polypeptide(L)'
;MASIEELANTLRGVAASGMKPKALLAAVREQHPEATKKEVVRAAFYALTESHGDASEHLRDLHGFAITERAPDDDEPVKATKLRKKKKDRKAGAAEQPAH
;
A
#
# COMPACT_ATOMS: atom_id res chain seq x y z
N MET A 1 28.53 6.93 -0.89
CA MET A 1 27.07 6.97 -0.71
C MET A 1 26.67 5.58 -0.31
N ALA A 2 26.28 5.40 0.96
CA ALA A 2 25.78 4.13 1.47
C ALA A 2 24.51 3.69 0.74
N SER A 3 24.34 2.38 0.55
CA SER A 3 23.12 1.82 -0.04
C SER A 3 21.93 1.98 0.93
N ILE A 4 20.71 2.00 0.39
CA ILE A 4 19.47 2.01 1.19
C ILE A 4 19.41 0.78 2.11
N GLU A 5 19.87 -0.37 1.62
CA GLU A 5 19.93 -1.63 2.38
C GLU A 5 20.92 -1.58 3.55
N GLU A 6 22.09 -0.98 3.33
CA GLU A 6 23.12 -0.80 4.37
C GLU A 6 22.63 0.15 5.47
N LEU A 7 21.99 1.25 5.09
CA LEU A 7 21.35 2.17 6.03
C LEU A 7 20.21 1.50 6.79
N ALA A 8 19.43 0.63 6.13
CA ALA A 8 18.35 -0.13 6.75
C ALA A 8 18.85 -1.15 7.78
N ASN A 9 19.91 -1.90 7.45
CA ASN A 9 20.58 -2.80 8.38
C ASN A 9 21.14 -2.05 9.59
N THR A 10 21.76 -0.90 9.34
CA THR A 10 22.26 -0.03 10.41
C THR A 10 21.12 0.43 11.32
N LEU A 11 20.04 0.94 10.72
CA LEU A 11 18.84 1.37 11.44
C LEU A 11 18.26 0.25 12.31
N ARG A 12 18.18 -1.00 11.80
CA ARG A 12 17.75 -2.17 12.58
C ARG A 12 18.66 -2.43 13.79
N GLY A 13 19.97 -2.26 13.64
CA GLY A 13 20.93 -2.46 14.71
C GLY A 13 20.95 -1.34 15.78
N VAL A 14 20.67 -0.09 15.40
CA VAL A 14 20.71 1.06 16.32
C VAL A 14 19.34 1.42 16.91
N ALA A 15 18.24 0.98 16.29
CA ALA A 15 16.89 1.30 16.75
C ALA A 15 16.53 0.52 18.02
N ALA A 16 16.69 1.16 19.17
CA ALA A 16 16.16 0.68 20.44
C ALA A 16 14.75 1.25 20.72
N SER A 17 13.91 0.47 21.41
CA SER A 17 12.59 0.94 21.85
C SER A 17 12.73 2.19 22.72
N GLY A 18 11.98 3.25 22.40
CA GLY A 18 12.01 4.53 23.12
C GLY A 18 13.06 5.54 22.64
N MET A 19 13.85 5.25 21.60
CA MET A 19 14.77 6.24 21.03
C MET A 19 14.04 7.42 20.38
N LYS A 20 14.54 8.64 20.62
CA LYS A 20 14.06 9.84 19.94
C LYS A 20 14.55 9.85 18.48
N PRO A 21 13.74 10.31 17.51
CA PRO A 21 14.13 10.34 16.08
C PRO A 21 15.44 11.08 15.80
N LYS A 22 15.75 12.13 16.57
CA LYS A 22 17.00 12.90 16.44
C LYS A 22 18.23 12.10 16.88
N ALA A 23 18.09 11.28 17.93
CA ALA A 23 19.15 10.41 18.40
C ALA A 23 19.40 9.27 17.40
N LEU A 24 18.32 8.69 16.84
CA LEU A 24 18.42 7.68 15.78
C LEU A 24 19.17 8.22 14.55
N LEU A 25 18.83 9.44 14.10
CA LEU A 25 19.52 10.07 12.98
C LEU A 25 21.00 10.36 13.26
N ALA A 26 21.34 10.72 14.50
CA ALA A 26 22.73 10.94 14.91
C ALA A 26 23.52 9.61 14.90
N ALA A 27 22.96 8.55 15.48
CA ALA A 27 23.59 7.23 15.51
C ALA A 27 23.87 6.68 14.10
N VAL A 28 22.93 6.87 13.17
CA VAL A 28 23.15 6.46 11.76
C VAL A 28 24.25 7.30 11.11
N ARG A 29 24.35 8.60 11.40
CA ARG A 29 25.38 9.48 10.86
C ARG A 29 26.77 9.27 11.45
N GLU A 30 26.87 8.74 12.67
CA GLU A 30 28.15 8.33 13.23
C GLU A 30 28.78 7.20 12.43
N GLN A 31 27.96 6.30 11.88
CA GLN A 31 28.41 5.19 11.03
C GLN A 31 28.45 5.54 9.54
N HIS A 32 27.54 6.42 9.09
CA HIS A 32 27.42 6.87 7.69
C HIS A 32 27.42 8.40 7.61
N PRO A 33 28.59 9.07 7.72
CA PRO A 33 28.69 10.52 7.79
C PRO A 33 28.15 11.23 6.55
N GLU A 34 28.23 10.58 5.38
CA GLU A 34 27.74 11.09 4.11
C GLU A 34 26.22 10.93 3.93
N ALA A 35 25.54 10.18 4.82
CA ALA A 35 24.12 9.91 4.68
C ALA A 35 23.28 11.18 4.96
N THR A 36 22.51 11.56 3.95
CA THR A 36 21.55 12.64 4.07
C THR A 36 20.34 12.20 4.88
N LYS A 37 19.63 13.15 5.48
CA LYS A 37 18.39 12.86 6.22
C LYS A 37 17.36 12.13 5.35
N LYS A 38 17.29 12.46 4.05
CA LYS A 38 16.35 11.84 3.11
C LYS A 38 16.66 10.35 2.91
N GLU A 39 17.94 9.99 2.78
CA GLU A 39 18.36 8.59 2.63
C GLU A 39 18.07 7.79 3.89
N VAL A 40 18.36 8.34 5.07
CA VAL A 40 18.04 7.66 6.35
C VAL A 40 16.54 7.44 6.51
N VAL A 41 15.71 8.43 6.18
CA VAL A 41 14.24 8.26 6.22
C VAL A 41 13.78 7.21 5.21
N ARG A 42 14.30 7.25 3.97
CA ARG A 42 13.96 6.23 2.96
C ARG A 42 14.36 4.82 3.41
N ALA A 43 15.53 4.66 4.02
CA ALA A 43 16.01 3.40 4.56
C ALA A 43 15.17 2.92 5.75
N ALA A 44 14.65 3.82 6.59
CA ALA A 44 13.74 3.45 7.68
C ALA A 44 12.42 2.87 7.15
N PHE A 45 11.85 3.48 6.10
CA PHE A 45 10.66 2.93 5.43
C PHE A 45 10.96 1.60 4.75
N TYR A 46 12.11 1.49 4.07
CA TYR A 46 12.54 0.24 3.46
C TYR A 46 12.64 -0.88 4.49
N ALA A 47 13.31 -0.63 5.63
CA ALA A 47 13.45 -1.59 6.72
C ALA A 47 12.09 -2.05 7.28
N LEU A 48 11.13 -1.13 7.39
CA LEU A 48 9.76 -1.45 7.82
C LEU A 48 9.07 -2.38 6.82
N THR A 49 9.09 -2.07 5.53
CA THR A 49 8.40 -2.87 4.50
C THR A 49 9.05 -4.23 4.28
N GLU A 50 10.38 -4.31 4.35
CA GLU A 50 11.13 -5.57 4.20
C GLU A 50 10.82 -6.53 5.36
N SER A 51 10.64 -6.01 6.58
CA SER A 51 10.25 -6.84 7.73
C SER A 51 8.86 -7.49 7.60
N HIS A 52 7.98 -6.97 6.73
CA HIS A 52 6.70 -7.60 6.40
C HIS A 52 6.83 -8.72 5.36
N GLY A 53 7.98 -8.85 4.68
CA GLY A 53 8.26 -9.95 3.76
C GLY A 53 8.45 -11.30 4.47
N ASP A 54 8.94 -11.29 5.71
CA ASP A 54 9.12 -12.49 6.53
C ASP A 54 7.86 -12.89 7.32
N ALA A 55 6.80 -12.07 7.28
CA ALA A 55 5.51 -12.39 7.90
C ALA A 55 4.69 -13.43 7.08
N SER A 56 5.36 -14.34 6.37
CA SER A 56 4.77 -15.35 5.49
C SER A 56 3.59 -16.08 6.14
N GLU A 57 3.77 -16.56 7.38
CA GLU A 57 2.72 -17.31 8.09
C GLU A 57 1.56 -16.39 8.50
N HIS A 58 1.85 -15.21 9.05
CA HIS A 58 0.81 -14.25 9.45
C HIS A 58 0.00 -13.74 8.25
N LEU A 59 0.65 -13.52 7.11
CA LEU A 59 -0.01 -13.14 5.86
C LEU A 59 -0.84 -14.28 5.28
N ARG A 60 -0.39 -15.54 5.41
CA ARG A 60 -1.17 -16.72 5.02
C ARG A 60 -2.41 -16.88 5.88
N ASP A 61 -2.30 -16.69 7.19
CA ASP A 61 -3.44 -16.76 8.13
C ASP A 61 -4.46 -15.66 7.83
N LEU A 62 -4.00 -14.41 7.63
CA LEU A 62 -4.87 -13.30 7.26
C LEU A 62 -5.51 -13.50 5.88
N HIS A 63 -4.79 -14.10 4.93
CA HIS A 63 -5.32 -14.45 3.61
C HIS A 63 -6.37 -15.58 3.70
N GLY A 64 -6.12 -16.61 4.52
CA GLY A 64 -7.06 -17.68 4.81
C GLY A 64 -8.35 -17.12 5.45
N PHE A 65 -8.19 -16.28 6.47
CA PHE A 65 -9.29 -15.56 7.11
C PHE A 65 -10.11 -14.74 6.08
N ALA A 66 -9.44 -13.97 5.23
CA ALA A 66 -10.11 -13.17 4.21
C ALA A 66 -10.86 -14.02 3.16
N ILE A 67 -10.38 -15.22 2.82
CA ILE A 67 -11.11 -16.16 1.94
C ILE A 67 -12.34 -16.72 2.66
N THR A 68 -12.19 -17.15 3.91
CA THR A 68 -13.27 -17.72 4.72
C THR A 68 -14.40 -16.72 4.94
N GLU A 69 -14.09 -15.49 5.33
CA GLU A 69 -15.10 -14.45 5.59
C GLU A 69 -15.69 -13.83 4.30
N ARG A 70 -14.98 -13.92 3.16
CA ARG A 70 -15.50 -13.46 1.87
C ARG A 70 -16.47 -14.46 1.23
N ALA A 71 -16.52 -15.71 1.68
CA ALA A 71 -17.51 -16.66 1.19
C ALA A 71 -18.91 -16.07 1.45
N PRO A 72 -19.75 -15.90 0.41
CA PRO A 72 -21.08 -15.35 0.58
C PRO A 72 -21.96 -16.42 1.25
N ASP A 73 -22.13 -16.32 2.57
CA ASP A 73 -23.23 -17.00 3.26
C ASP A 73 -24.52 -16.18 3.12
N ASP A 74 -24.85 -15.80 1.88
CA ASP A 74 -26.18 -15.29 1.53
C ASP A 74 -26.40 -15.42 0.01
N ASP A 75 -27.03 -16.54 -0.35
CA ASP A 75 -27.62 -16.79 -1.66
C ASP A 75 -28.88 -15.90 -1.81
N GLU A 76 -28.70 -14.57 -1.87
CA GLU A 76 -29.73 -13.69 -2.44
C GLU A 76 -29.29 -13.24 -3.83
N PRO A 77 -29.89 -13.78 -4.92
CA PRO A 77 -29.56 -13.39 -6.26
C PRO A 77 -29.91 -11.91 -6.45
N VAL A 78 -28.87 -11.07 -6.54
CA VAL A 78 -29.01 -9.65 -6.80
C VAL A 78 -29.67 -9.48 -8.17
N LYS A 79 -30.98 -9.21 -8.17
CA LYS A 79 -31.80 -9.02 -9.37
C LYS A 79 -31.18 -7.93 -10.24
N ALA A 80 -30.61 -8.33 -11.37
CA ALA A 80 -29.99 -7.50 -12.40
C ALA A 80 -31.01 -6.63 -13.19
N THR A 81 -32.03 -6.06 -12.54
CA THR A 81 -33.13 -5.38 -13.23
C THR A 81 -32.99 -3.86 -13.32
N LYS A 82 -32.05 -3.21 -12.62
CA LYS A 82 -32.02 -1.74 -12.57
C LYS A 82 -31.06 -1.04 -13.55
N LEU A 83 -30.15 -1.73 -14.23
CA LEU A 83 -29.25 -1.08 -15.21
C LEU A 83 -29.84 -0.89 -16.62
N ARG A 84 -30.99 -1.51 -16.95
CA ARG A 84 -31.55 -1.42 -18.32
C ARG A 84 -32.35 -0.16 -18.62
N LYS A 85 -32.71 0.66 -17.63
CA LYS A 85 -33.54 1.87 -17.87
C LYS A 85 -32.73 3.04 -18.44
N LYS A 86 -31.45 3.19 -18.09
CA LYS A 86 -30.64 4.38 -18.47
C LYS A 86 -30.13 4.38 -19.92
N LYS A 87 -30.32 3.29 -20.68
CA LYS A 87 -29.90 3.19 -22.09
C LYS A 87 -31.01 3.55 -23.09
N LYS A 88 -32.27 3.68 -22.65
CA LYS A 88 -33.40 4.00 -23.56
C LYS A 88 -33.50 5.51 -23.86
N ASP A 89 -33.10 6.38 -22.94
CA ASP A 89 -33.26 7.84 -23.12
C ASP A 89 -32.19 8.48 -24.03
N ARG A 90 -31.07 7.82 -24.31
CA ARG A 90 -30.01 8.37 -25.19
C ARG A 90 -30.26 8.15 -26.68
N LYS A 91 -31.27 7.37 -27.08
CA LYS A 91 -31.50 7.00 -28.49
C LYS A 91 -32.65 7.74 -29.17
N ALA A 92 -33.23 8.76 -28.51
CA ALA A 92 -34.36 9.53 -29.03
C ALA A 92 -33.98 10.94 -29.54
N GLY A 93 -32.69 11.33 -29.54
CA GLY A 93 -32.26 12.70 -29.85
C GLY A 93 -31.53 12.90 -31.19
N ALA A 94 -31.55 11.93 -32.11
CA ALA A 94 -30.82 12.03 -33.38
C ALA A 94 -31.73 11.73 -34.57
N ALA A 95 -32.68 12.62 -34.83
CA ALA A 95 -33.33 12.75 -36.13
C ALA A 95 -33.93 14.16 -36.23
N GLU A 96 -33.18 15.08 -36.84
CA GLU A 96 -33.70 16.06 -37.80
C GLU A 96 -32.54 16.91 -38.35
N GLN A 97 -32.16 16.62 -39.60
CA GLN A 97 -31.63 17.63 -40.54
C GLN A 97 -32.86 18.42 -41.07
N PRO A 98 -32.75 19.70 -41.52
CA PRO A 98 -32.17 20.00 -42.83
C PRO A 98 -31.46 21.36 -43.03
N ALA A 99 -30.66 21.37 -44.10
CA ALA A 99 -30.26 22.40 -45.06
C ALA A 99 -30.43 23.91 -44.77
N HIS A 100 -29.37 24.67 -45.07
CA HIS A 100 -29.39 25.82 -45.99
C HIS A 100 -28.06 25.94 -46.73
#